data_AF-A0A8J3GDB1-F1
#
_entry.id   AF-A0A8J3GDB1-F1
#
_cell.length_a   1.000
_cell.length_b   1.000
_cell.length_c   1.000
_cell.angle_alpha   90.00
_cell.angle_beta   90.00
_cell.angle_gamma   90.00
#
_symmetry.space_group_name_H-M   'P 1'
#
loop_
_entity.id
_entity.type
_entity.pdbx_description
1 polymer ?
#
loop_
_entity_poly.entity_id
_entity_poly.type
_entity_poly.pdbx_seq_one_letter_code
_entity_poly.pdbx_strand_id
1 'polypeptide(L)'
;MLLDATTIKKSVTEINNLAGKTDPQSVNQLVRWVNNKDAHADKVIDSISNYFLCQRVKTSQDDYTERLIKHHAVMVAAMQAKQNADQAHAEALEKAIMALRVYYPEHDHAAEKSTAHDHAGHSH
;
A
#
# COMPACT_ATOMS: atom_id res chain seq x y z
N MET A 1 -3.90 -1.42 -1.53
CA MET A 1 -2.89 -0.34 -1.49
C MET A 1 -3.46 1.04 -1.82
N LEU A 2 -3.92 1.35 -3.05
CA LEU A 2 -4.46 2.71 -3.33
C LEU A 2 -5.69 3.05 -2.48
N LEU A 3 -6.61 2.10 -2.34
CA LEU A 3 -7.76 2.24 -1.43
C LEU A 3 -7.31 2.51 0.01
N ASP A 4 -6.28 1.81 0.50
CA ASP A 4 -5.73 2.03 1.85
C ASP A 4 -5.14 3.44 1.99
N ALA A 5 -4.42 3.93 0.98
CA ALA A 5 -3.91 5.31 0.97
C ALA A 5 -5.05 6.34 1.01
N THR A 6 -6.15 6.11 0.26
CA THR A 6 -7.36 6.94 0.34
C THR A 6 -7.99 6.91 1.73
N THR A 7 -8.07 5.74 2.37
CA THR A 7 -8.60 5.60 3.72
C THR A 7 -7.72 6.28 4.78
N ILE A 8 -6.39 6.20 4.63
CA ILE A 8 -5.43 6.94 5.46
C ILE A 8 -5.65 8.44 5.33
N LYS A 9 -5.73 8.95 4.09
CA LYS A 9 -5.98 10.38 3.80
C LYS A 9 -7.29 10.88 4.44
N LYS A 10 -8.36 10.09 4.33
CA LYS A 10 -9.63 10.38 5.01
C LYS A 10 -9.45 10.41 6.53
N SER A 11 -8.77 9.43 7.10
CA SER A 11 -8.56 9.35 8.55
C SER A 11 -7.78 10.55 9.09
N VAL A 12 -6.74 11.00 8.37
CA VAL A 12 -5.98 12.21 8.70
C VAL A 12 -6.88 13.45 8.68
N THR A 13 -7.75 13.59 7.68
CA THR A 13 -8.71 14.70 7.59
C THR A 13 -9.65 14.73 8.80
N GLU A 14 -10.18 13.56 9.20
CA GLU A 14 -11.07 13.48 10.36
C GLU A 14 -10.36 13.73 11.69
N ILE A 15 -9.10 13.29 11.84
CA ILE A 15 -8.27 13.63 13.01
C ILE A 15 -8.12 15.15 13.13
N ASN A 16 -7.83 15.85 12.02
CA ASN A 16 -7.68 17.30 12.01
C ASN A 16 -9.01 18.02 12.32
N ASN A 17 -10.15 17.51 11.85
CA ASN A 17 -11.49 18.06 12.16
C ASN A 17 -11.88 17.90 13.64
N LEU A 18 -11.31 16.92 14.34
CA LEU A 18 -11.53 16.65 15.75
C LEU A 18 -10.47 17.29 16.66
N ALA A 19 -9.39 17.83 16.09
CA ALA A 19 -8.31 18.45 16.84
C ALA A 19 -8.82 19.61 17.70
N GLY A 20 -8.42 19.64 18.97
CA GLY A 20 -8.84 20.66 19.95
C GLY A 20 -10.21 20.43 20.59
N LYS A 21 -11.00 19.44 20.14
CA LYS A 21 -12.23 19.05 20.83
C LYS A 21 -11.91 18.15 22.03
N THR A 22 -12.44 18.49 23.19
CA THR A 22 -12.15 17.82 24.46
C THR A 22 -13.33 17.03 25.02
N ASP A 23 -14.49 17.05 24.35
CA ASP A 23 -15.63 16.25 24.79
C ASP A 23 -15.33 14.74 24.63
N PRO A 24 -15.85 13.88 25.53
CA PRO A 24 -15.53 12.45 25.52
C PRO A 24 -15.83 11.75 24.19
N GLN A 25 -16.88 12.18 23.47
CA GLN A 25 -17.26 11.56 22.21
C GLN A 25 -16.27 11.90 21.10
N SER A 26 -15.84 13.15 20.99
CA SER A 26 -14.80 13.56 20.04
C SER A 26 -13.48 12.86 20.31
N VAL A 27 -13.07 12.73 21.58
CA VAL A 27 -11.85 12.00 21.96
C VAL A 27 -11.93 10.53 21.52
N ASN A 28 -13.06 9.87 21.76
CA ASN A 28 -13.26 8.48 21.32
C ASN A 28 -13.18 8.34 19.79
N GLN A 29 -13.73 9.29 19.03
CA GLN A 29 -13.64 9.25 17.56
C GLN A 29 -12.23 9.53 17.05
N LEU A 30 -11.50 10.46 17.68
CA LEU A 30 -10.10 10.74 17.33
C LEU A 30 -9.25 9.48 17.46
N VAL A 31 -9.38 8.76 18.59
CA VAL A 31 -8.67 7.49 18.80
C VAL A 31 -9.03 6.46 17.73
N ARG A 32 -10.31 6.35 17.35
CA ARG A 32 -10.74 5.42 16.29
C ARG A 32 -10.12 5.77 14.94
N TRP A 33 -10.04 7.06 14.59
CA TRP A 33 -9.42 7.48 13.34
C TRP A 33 -7.90 7.26 13.33
N VAL A 34 -7.23 7.48 14.46
CA VAL A 34 -5.80 7.11 14.62
C VAL A 34 -5.61 5.62 14.41
N ASN A 35 -6.38 4.77 15.10
CA ASN A 35 -6.28 3.32 14.95
C ASN A 35 -6.60 2.85 13.53
N ASN A 36 -7.59 3.46 12.87
CA ASN A 36 -7.94 3.15 11.49
C ASN A 36 -6.80 3.49 10.53
N LYS A 37 -6.21 4.68 10.68
CA LYS A 37 -5.05 5.12 9.91
C LYS A 37 -3.87 4.15 10.06
N ASP A 38 -3.56 3.76 11.29
CA ASP A 38 -2.45 2.88 11.62
C ASP A 38 -2.65 1.47 11.03
N ALA A 39 -3.86 0.91 11.18
CA ALA A 39 -4.18 -0.40 10.62
C ALA A 39 -4.09 -0.44 9.09
N HIS A 40 -4.48 0.64 8.40
CA HIS A 40 -4.37 0.72 6.95
C HIS A 40 -2.92 0.94 6.49
N ALA A 41 -2.11 1.68 7.24
CA ALA A 41 -0.68 1.82 6.94
C ALA A 41 0.05 0.47 7.09
N ASP A 42 -0.27 -0.30 8.13
CA ASP A 42 0.30 -1.64 8.33
C ASP A 42 -0.09 -2.59 7.19
N LYS A 43 -1.35 -2.59 6.74
CA LYS A 43 -1.77 -3.38 5.56
C LYS A 43 -0.94 -3.07 4.31
N VAL A 44 -0.57 -1.81 4.10
CA VAL A 44 0.29 -1.44 2.96
C VAL A 44 1.70 -1.99 3.14
N ILE A 45 2.28 -1.84 4.33
CA ILE A 45 3.61 -2.36 4.65
C ILE A 45 3.65 -3.89 4.50
N ASP A 46 2.63 -4.60 4.99
CA ASP A 46 2.48 -6.05 4.86
C ASP A 46 2.32 -6.48 3.40
N SER A 47 1.52 -5.75 2.62
CA SER A 47 1.36 -6.03 1.18
C SER A 47 2.68 -5.87 0.43
N ILE A 48 3.42 -4.79 0.70
CA ILE A 48 4.72 -4.55 0.06
C ILE A 48 5.75 -5.61 0.46
N SER A 49 5.86 -5.90 1.76
CA SER A 49 6.84 -6.86 2.26
C SER A 49 6.52 -8.30 1.83
N ASN A 50 5.35 -8.80 2.19
CA ASN A 50 5.03 -10.23 2.06
C ASN A 50 4.66 -10.63 0.64
N TYR A 51 3.92 -9.79 -0.10
CA TYR A 51 3.48 -10.14 -1.44
C TYR A 51 4.45 -9.61 -2.50
N PHE A 52 4.76 -8.31 -2.50
CA PHE A 52 5.57 -7.77 -3.58
C PHE A 52 7.06 -8.12 -3.46
N LEU A 53 7.71 -7.77 -2.34
CA LEU A 53 9.15 -8.00 -2.17
C LEU A 53 9.49 -9.49 -2.10
N CYS A 54 8.77 -10.26 -1.28
CA CYS A 54 9.08 -11.68 -1.10
C CYS A 54 8.63 -12.57 -2.28
N GLN A 55 7.52 -12.25 -2.97
CA GLN A 55 6.96 -13.15 -3.99
C GLN A 55 7.09 -12.63 -5.43
N ARG A 56 7.02 -11.31 -5.65
CA ARG A 56 6.96 -10.73 -7.01
C ARG A 56 8.32 -10.26 -7.53
N VAL A 57 9.20 -9.78 -6.65
CA VAL A 57 10.53 -9.27 -7.03
C VAL A 57 11.52 -10.43 -7.11
N LYS A 58 11.98 -10.78 -8.32
CA LYS A 58 12.99 -11.83 -8.54
C LYS A 58 14.39 -11.24 -8.41
N THR A 59 15.31 -11.95 -7.76
CA THR A 59 16.71 -11.51 -7.61
C THR A 59 17.49 -11.49 -8.93
N SER A 60 17.01 -12.18 -9.96
CA SER A 60 17.66 -12.31 -11.26
C SER A 60 17.20 -11.29 -12.30
N GLN A 61 16.26 -10.39 -11.99
CA GLN A 61 15.74 -9.42 -12.96
C GLN A 61 16.65 -8.18 -13.04
N ASP A 62 16.83 -7.63 -14.23
CA ASP A 62 17.78 -6.52 -14.48
C ASP A 62 17.46 -5.26 -13.67
N ASP A 63 16.18 -5.01 -13.36
CA ASP A 63 15.69 -3.86 -12.59
C ASP A 63 15.52 -4.17 -11.08
N TYR A 64 16.17 -5.22 -10.56
CA TYR A 64 16.04 -5.67 -9.16
C TYR A 64 16.27 -4.53 -8.15
N THR A 65 17.38 -3.81 -8.27
CA THR A 65 17.74 -2.71 -7.36
C THR A 65 16.72 -1.57 -7.42
N GLU A 66 16.27 -1.20 -8.62
CA GLU A 66 15.28 -0.13 -8.76
C GLU A 66 13.95 -0.51 -8.09
N ARG A 67 13.49 -1.75 -8.30
CA ARG A 67 12.29 -2.25 -7.64
C ARG A 67 12.44 -2.25 -6.13
N LEU A 68 13.56 -2.71 -5.56
CA LEU A 68 13.78 -2.67 -4.11
C LEU A 68 13.63 -1.25 -3.56
N ILE A 69 14.26 -0.27 -4.20
CA ILE A 69 14.18 1.14 -3.80
C ILE A 69 12.74 1.64 -3.82
N LYS A 70 12.02 1.39 -4.91
CA LYS A 70 10.63 1.88 -5.08
C LYS A 70 9.66 1.24 -4.09
N HIS A 71 9.80 -0.05 -3.82
CA HIS A 71 8.95 -0.74 -2.83
C HIS A 71 9.28 -0.27 -1.42
N HIS A 72 10.56 -0.15 -1.07
CA HIS A 72 10.96 0.39 0.23
C HIS A 72 10.44 1.82 0.44
N ALA A 73 10.46 2.66 -0.60
CA ALA A 73 9.90 4.01 -0.54
C ALA A 73 8.40 4.00 -0.18
N VAL A 74 7.61 3.04 -0.66
CA VAL A 74 6.21 2.88 -0.25
C VAL A 74 6.10 2.52 1.23
N MET A 75 6.92 1.59 1.73
CA MET A 75 6.92 1.22 3.15
C MET A 75 7.28 2.40 4.05
N VAL A 76 8.29 3.19 3.66
CA VAL A 76 8.70 4.39 4.41
C VAL A 76 7.60 5.45 4.40
N ALA A 77 6.97 5.71 3.25
CA ALA A 77 5.86 6.65 3.17
C ALA A 77 4.64 6.20 4.00
N ALA A 78 4.35 4.89 4.02
CA ALA A 78 3.28 4.33 4.84
C ALA A 78 3.57 4.50 6.34
N MET A 79 4.81 4.23 6.76
CA MET A 79 5.26 4.45 8.14
C MET A 79 5.19 5.93 8.54
N GLN A 80 5.55 6.85 7.65
CA GLN A 80 5.39 8.30 7.89
C GLN A 80 3.92 8.69 8.05
N ALA A 81 3.03 8.20 7.18
CA ALA A 81 1.60 8.45 7.29
C ALA A 81 1.01 7.85 8.57
N LYS A 82 1.52 6.69 9.03
CA LYS A 82 1.17 6.09 10.33
C LYS A 82 1.59 6.97 11.51
N GLN A 83 2.76 7.59 11.47
CA GLN A 83 3.28 8.35 12.62
C GLN A 83 2.78 9.80 12.71
N ASN A 84 2.22 10.35 11.63
CA ASN A 84 1.89 11.77 11.53
C ASN A 84 0.42 12.03 11.15
N ALA A 85 -0.08 13.24 11.41
CA ALA A 85 -1.43 13.68 11.05
C ALA A 85 -1.42 14.83 10.02
N ASP A 86 -0.31 14.98 9.29
CA ASP A 86 -0.22 15.87 8.14
C ASP A 86 -0.67 15.12 6.86
N GLN A 87 -1.56 15.77 6.11
CA GLN A 87 -2.08 15.26 4.84
C GLN A 87 -0.95 14.99 3.82
N ALA A 88 0.15 15.74 3.87
CA ALA A 88 1.29 15.58 2.99
C ALA A 88 1.88 14.17 3.02
N HIS A 89 1.85 13.48 4.16
CA HIS A 89 2.36 12.11 4.27
C HIS A 89 1.44 11.09 3.59
N ALA A 90 0.12 11.28 3.67
CA ALA A 90 -0.84 10.44 2.95
C ALA A 90 -0.71 10.61 1.43
N GLU A 91 -0.45 11.84 0.97
CA GLU A 91 -0.22 12.14 -0.45
C GLU A 91 1.11 11.59 -0.96
N ALA A 92 2.17 11.67 -0.14
CA ALA A 92 3.44 11.04 -0.44
C ALA A 92 3.31 9.51 -0.59
N LEU A 93 2.51 8.87 0.27
CA LEU A 93 2.20 7.45 0.17
C LEU A 93 1.46 7.11 -1.13
N GLU A 94 0.41 7.87 -1.46
CA GLU A 94 -0.34 7.68 -2.71
C GLU A 94 0.58 7.79 -3.93
N LYS A 95 1.42 8.83 -3.98
CA LYS A 95 2.40 9.03 -5.05
C LYS A 95 3.40 7.88 -5.15
N ALA A 96 3.91 7.39 -4.02
CA ALA A 96 4.84 6.26 -4.00
C ALA A 96 4.16 4.98 -4.52
N ILE A 97 2.91 4.71 -4.17
CA ILE A 97 2.13 3.58 -4.68
C ILE A 97 1.90 3.72 -6.19
N MET A 98 1.55 4.91 -6.67
CA MET A 98 1.37 5.15 -8.12
C MET A 98 2.66 4.90 -8.90
N ALA A 99 3.82 5.25 -8.35
CA ALA A 99 5.11 4.99 -8.99
C ALA A 99 5.41 3.49 -9.16
N LEU A 100 4.77 2.60 -8.40
CA LEU A 100 4.89 1.15 -8.59
C LEU A 100 4.03 0.61 -9.73
N ARG A 101 3.01 1.34 -10.22
CA ARG A 101 2.08 0.82 -11.25
C ARG A 101 2.78 0.42 -12.55
N VAL A 102 3.88 1.08 -12.90
CA VAL A 102 4.68 0.74 -14.09
C VAL A 102 5.17 -0.71 -14.08
N TYR A 103 5.38 -1.27 -12.88
CA TYR A 103 5.85 -2.64 -12.69
C TYR A 103 4.75 -3.68 -12.61
N TYR A 104 3.51 -3.22 -12.37
CA TYR A 104 2.33 -4.04 -12.12
C TYR A 104 1.12 -3.44 -12.86
N PRO A 105 1.15 -3.41 -14.20
CA PRO A 105 0.00 -2.97 -14.98
C PRO A 105 -1.21 -3.86 -14.65
N GLU A 106 -2.42 -3.28 -14.73
CA GLU A 106 -3.64 -4.05 -14.53
C GLU A 106 -3.69 -5.16 -15.61
N HIS A 107 -3.73 -6.41 -15.15
CA HIS A 107 -3.92 -7.54 -16.04
C HIS A 107 -5.39 -7.56 -16.46
N ASP A 108 -5.65 -7.31 -17.75
CA ASP A 108 -6.94 -7.63 -18.35
C ASP A 108 -7.13 -9.15 -18.22
N HIS A 109 -8.08 -9.58 -17.39
CA HIS A 109 -8.27 -10.99 -16.97
C HIS A 109 -8.65 -11.96 -18.13
N ALA A 110 -8.52 -11.55 -19.39
CA ALA A 110 -8.84 -12.35 -20.56
C ALA A 110 -7.68 -13.26 -21.03
N ALA A 111 -6.42 -12.96 -20.72
CA ALA A 111 -5.27 -13.61 -21.36
C ALA A 111 -4.69 -14.84 -20.64
N GLU A 112 -4.96 -15.05 -19.34
CA GLU A 112 -4.30 -16.11 -18.55
C GLU A 112 -4.93 -17.52 -18.73
N LYS A 113 -6.06 -17.65 -19.43
CA LYS A 113 -6.63 -18.98 -19.72
C LYS A 113 -5.95 -19.71 -20.89
N SER A 114 -5.05 -19.08 -21.64
CA SER A 114 -4.43 -19.70 -22.83
C SER A 114 -3.08 -20.35 -22.57
N THR A 115 -2.34 -19.95 -21.53
CA THR A 115 -0.94 -20.41 -21.32
C THR A 115 -0.81 -21.57 -20.32
N ALA A 116 -1.90 -21.96 -19.65
CA ALA A 116 -1.90 -23.08 -18.71
C ALA A 116 -2.09 -24.46 -19.36
N HIS A 117 -2.37 -24.55 -20.68
CA HIS A 117 -2.70 -25.83 -21.32
C HIS A 117 -1.53 -26.53 -22.04
N ASP A 118 -0.37 -25.87 -22.25
CA ASP A 118 0.68 -26.41 -23.13
C ASP A 118 1.82 -27.16 -22.43
N HIS A 119 1.74 -27.41 -21.12
CA HIS A 119 2.80 -28.14 -20.38
C HIS A 119 2.38 -29.49 -19.77
N ALA A 120 1.17 -29.98 -20.05
CA ALA A 120 0.73 -31.30 -19.59
C ALA A 120 0.63 -32.27 -20.77
N GLY A 121 1.77 -32.79 -21.24
CA GLY A 121 1.73 -33.83 -22.27
C GLY A 121 3.08 -34.26 -22.81
N HIS A 122 4.02 -34.68 -21.96
CA HIS A 122 5.10 -35.60 -22.33
C HIS A 122 5.45 -36.48 -21.13
N SER A 123 4.80 -37.64 -21.03
CA SER A 123 5.31 -38.76 -20.24
C SER A 123 4.64 -40.06 -20.69
N HIS A 124 5.48 -40.98 -21.17
CA HIS A 124 5.28 -42.36 -21.65
C HIS A 124 4.76 -42.54 -23.07
#